data_AF-G7V6E7-F1
#
_entry.id   AF-G7V6E7-F1
#
_cell.length_a   1.000
_cell.length_b   1.000
_cell.length_c   1.000
_cell.angle_alpha   90.00
_cell.angle_beta   90.00
_cell.angle_gamma   90.00
#
_symmetry.space_group_name_H-M   'P 1'
#
loop_
_entity.id
_entity.type
_entity.pdbx_description
1 polymer ?
#
loop_
_entity_poly.entity_id
_entity_poly.type
_entity_poly.pdbx_seq_one_letter_code
_entity_poly.pdbx_strand_id
1 'polypeptide(L)'
;MERGKNDNRNNQLNGKIERLKKEIIELMSSEKTDYSRLVSIGKEVAQEIKKLSSNQLRKFHAYIVRFAMMYEIQKKCGDRDSNESFQKIQLLRYHLHYAAKKVQSSKSDAKNLAALLGAAVEKVKQPEDLLRLKYLSEAIVAYHKSYKSNEDNGE
;
A
#
# COMPACT_ATOMS: atom_id res chain seq x y z
N MET A 1 5.57 -28.22 -24.02
CA MET A 1 5.41 -26.89 -24.64
C MET A 1 4.76 -25.86 -23.67
N GLU A 2 5.08 -25.89 -22.36
CA GLU A 2 4.42 -25.00 -21.37
C GLU A 2 5.23 -23.75 -20.98
N ARG A 3 6.51 -23.65 -21.36
CA ARG A 3 7.38 -22.52 -20.95
C ARG A 3 6.91 -21.16 -21.50
N GLY A 4 6.48 -21.09 -22.77
CA GLY A 4 6.10 -19.81 -23.40
C GLY A 4 4.84 -19.11 -22.86
N LYS A 5 3.90 -19.84 -22.23
CA LYS A 5 2.69 -19.23 -21.63
C LYS A 5 2.96 -18.61 -20.26
N ASN A 6 3.93 -19.14 -19.52
CA ASN A 6 4.26 -18.67 -18.18
C ASN A 6 5.09 -17.37 -18.22
N ASP A 7 6.00 -17.26 -19.18
CA ASP A 7 6.84 -16.08 -19.37
C ASP A 7 6.01 -14.84 -19.78
N ASN A 8 4.99 -15.03 -20.61
CA ASN A 8 4.11 -13.94 -21.05
C ASN A 8 3.22 -13.39 -19.92
N ARG A 9 2.69 -14.27 -19.05
CA ARG A 9 1.90 -13.86 -17.87
C ARG A 9 2.73 -13.11 -16.83
N ASN A 10 3.96 -13.57 -16.58
CA ASN A 10 4.86 -12.91 -15.64
C ASN A 10 5.28 -11.52 -16.14
N ASN A 11 5.54 -11.36 -17.44
CA ASN A 11 5.82 -10.05 -18.05
C ASN A 11 4.63 -9.09 -17.95
N GLN A 12 3.41 -9.56 -18.17
CA GLN A 12 2.20 -8.74 -18.01
C GLN A 12 1.98 -8.29 -16.57
N LEU A 13 2.16 -9.19 -15.59
CA LEU A 13 2.01 -8.87 -14.17
C LEU A 13 3.04 -7.82 -13.72
N ASN A 14 4.30 -7.99 -14.11
CA ASN A 14 5.36 -7.03 -13.80
C ASN A 14 5.07 -5.66 -14.44
N GLY A 15 4.57 -5.63 -15.68
CA GLY A 15 4.16 -4.40 -16.35
C GLY A 15 3.04 -3.65 -15.62
N LYS A 16 2.05 -4.37 -15.09
CA LYS A 16 0.97 -3.76 -14.29
C LYS A 16 1.46 -3.20 -12.96
N ILE A 17 2.29 -3.94 -12.23
CA ILE A 17 2.83 -3.48 -10.94
C ILE A 17 3.68 -2.21 -11.14
N GLU A 18 4.51 -2.16 -12.18
CA GLU A 18 5.29 -0.95 -12.48
C GLU A 18 4.41 0.23 -12.92
N ARG A 19 3.32 -0.03 -13.67
CA ARG A 19 2.33 1.00 -14.00
C ARG A 19 1.67 1.56 -12.74
N LEU A 20 1.14 0.70 -11.87
CA LEU A 20 0.52 1.10 -10.60
C LEU A 20 1.50 1.85 -9.70
N LYS A 21 2.76 1.44 -9.65
CA LYS A 21 3.82 2.14 -8.91
C LYS A 21 4.00 3.58 -9.42
N LYS A 22 4.02 3.79 -10.73
CA LYS A 22 4.10 5.13 -11.34
C LYS A 22 2.87 5.97 -10.99
N GLU A 23 1.68 5.41 -11.11
CA GLU A 23 0.42 6.10 -10.77
C GLU A 23 0.35 6.50 -9.29
N ILE A 24 0.81 5.62 -8.39
CA ILE A 24 0.92 5.92 -6.96
C ILE A 24 1.90 7.06 -6.73
N ILE A 25 3.08 7.04 -7.36
CA ILE A 25 4.06 8.12 -7.25
C ILE A 25 3.46 9.45 -7.70
N GLU A 26 2.75 9.45 -8.84
CA GLU A 26 2.09 10.64 -9.38
C GLU A 26 1.01 11.17 -8.43
N LEU A 27 0.11 10.28 -7.95
CA LEU A 27 -0.93 10.61 -6.98
C LEU A 27 -0.34 11.24 -5.71
N MET A 28 0.73 10.65 -5.19
CA MET A 28 1.37 11.11 -3.96
C MET A 28 2.14 12.42 -4.13
N SER A 29 2.62 12.71 -5.34
CA SER A 29 3.37 13.93 -5.65
C SER A 29 2.47 15.11 -6.04
N SER A 30 1.17 14.90 -6.20
CA SER A 30 0.19 15.93 -6.53
C SER A 30 0.00 16.91 -5.36
N GLU A 31 -0.10 18.20 -5.67
CA GLU A 31 -0.41 19.25 -4.68
C GLU A 31 -1.79 19.04 -4.04
N LYS A 32 -2.77 18.60 -4.85
CA LYS A 32 -4.14 18.33 -4.40
C LYS A 32 -4.42 16.84 -4.36
N THR A 33 -5.11 16.40 -3.32
CA THR A 33 -5.55 15.02 -3.19
C THR A 33 -6.69 14.73 -4.16
N ASP A 34 -6.45 13.88 -5.16
CA ASP A 34 -7.51 13.30 -5.98
C ASP A 34 -8.03 12.02 -5.32
N TYR A 35 -9.10 12.16 -4.53
CA TYR A 35 -9.71 11.04 -3.81
C TYR A 35 -10.30 9.98 -4.75
N SER A 36 -10.81 10.38 -5.92
CA SER A 36 -11.38 9.44 -6.89
C SER A 36 -10.27 8.54 -7.46
N ARG A 37 -9.15 9.15 -7.87
CA ARG A 37 -7.98 8.44 -8.37
C ARG A 37 -7.36 7.55 -7.30
N LEU A 38 -7.29 8.01 -6.06
CA LEU A 38 -6.84 7.21 -4.91
C LEU A 38 -7.67 5.94 -4.72
N VAL A 39 -9.00 6.07 -4.77
CA VAL A 39 -9.94 4.95 -4.65
C VAL A 39 -9.77 3.99 -5.83
N SER A 40 -9.63 4.51 -7.06
CA SER A 40 -9.41 3.69 -8.26
C SER A 40 -8.12 2.89 -8.19
N ILE A 41 -7.01 3.52 -7.81
CA ILE A 41 -5.72 2.84 -7.63
C ILE A 41 -5.83 1.79 -6.52
N GLY A 42 -6.46 2.12 -5.39
CA GLY A 42 -6.66 1.17 -4.30
C GLY A 42 -7.45 -0.07 -4.72
N LYS A 43 -8.48 0.12 -5.55
CA LYS A 43 -9.27 -0.96 -6.15
C LYS A 43 -8.42 -1.88 -7.03
N GLU A 44 -7.59 -1.32 -7.90
CA GLU A 44 -6.72 -2.09 -8.79
C GLU A 44 -5.63 -2.84 -8.03
N VAL A 45 -4.98 -2.18 -7.08
CA VAL A 45 -3.98 -2.83 -6.21
C VAL A 45 -4.59 -4.01 -5.47
N ALA A 46 -5.81 -3.85 -4.92
CA ALA A 46 -6.53 -4.93 -4.26
C ALA A 46 -6.78 -6.15 -5.18
N GLN A 47 -6.98 -5.94 -6.49
CA GLN A 47 -7.13 -7.02 -7.46
C GLN A 47 -5.82 -7.75 -7.77
N GLU A 48 -4.69 -7.07 -7.70
CA GLU A 48 -3.37 -7.65 -7.99
C GLU A 48 -2.78 -8.41 -6.79
N ILE A 49 -3.36 -8.27 -5.59
CA ILE A 49 -2.90 -8.93 -4.35
C ILE A 49 -3.91 -9.94 -3.76
N LYS A 50 -4.81 -10.49 -4.59
CA LYS A 50 -5.94 -11.35 -4.15
C LYS A 50 -5.53 -12.60 -3.35
N LYS A 51 -4.29 -13.08 -3.45
CA LYS A 51 -3.84 -14.27 -2.71
C LYS A 51 -3.42 -13.93 -1.28
N LEU A 52 -3.29 -12.65 -0.96
CA LEU A 52 -2.98 -12.20 0.38
C LEU A 52 -4.21 -12.40 1.29
N SER A 53 -4.04 -12.91 2.50
CA SER A 53 -5.18 -13.01 3.42
C SER A 53 -5.50 -11.64 4.02
N SER A 54 -6.76 -11.42 4.40
CA SER A 54 -7.18 -10.18 5.09
C SER A 54 -6.37 -9.93 6.38
N ASN A 55 -5.96 -10.99 7.08
CA ASN A 55 -5.07 -10.89 8.24
C ASN A 55 -3.66 -10.39 7.87
N GLN A 56 -3.11 -10.88 6.76
CA GLN A 56 -1.80 -10.43 6.28
C GLN A 56 -1.87 -8.97 5.82
N LEU A 57 -2.92 -8.60 5.08
CA LEU A 57 -3.10 -7.23 4.55
C LEU A 57 -3.24 -6.22 5.69
N ARG A 58 -4.03 -6.57 6.72
CA ARG A 58 -4.20 -5.73 7.92
C ARG A 58 -2.89 -5.40 8.62
N LYS A 59 -1.87 -6.27 8.56
CA LYS A 59 -0.56 -5.96 9.16
C LYS A 59 0.14 -4.81 8.45
N PHE A 60 0.08 -4.75 7.12
CA PHE A 60 0.65 -3.62 6.35
C PHE A 60 -0.08 -2.33 6.69
N HIS A 61 -1.41 -2.36 6.65
CA HIS A 61 -2.24 -1.20 6.97
C HIS A 61 -2.04 -0.72 8.42
N ALA A 62 -1.91 -1.64 9.39
CA ALA A 62 -1.69 -1.30 10.80
C ALA A 62 -0.39 -0.51 11.01
N TYR A 63 0.69 -0.82 10.28
CA TYR A 63 1.91 -0.02 10.34
C TYR A 63 1.63 1.41 9.87
N ILE A 64 0.95 1.59 8.74
CA ILE A 64 0.62 2.91 8.19
C ILE A 64 -0.22 3.73 9.18
N VAL A 65 -1.29 3.11 9.72
CA VAL A 65 -2.18 3.76 10.69
C VAL A 65 -1.43 4.15 11.96
N ARG A 66 -0.55 3.29 12.48
CA ARG A 66 0.23 3.59 13.68
C ARG A 66 1.11 4.83 13.48
N PHE A 67 1.77 4.95 12.34
CA PHE A 67 2.58 6.14 12.02
C PHE A 67 1.70 7.39 11.86
N ALA A 68 0.55 7.29 11.19
CA ALA A 68 -0.39 8.40 11.06
C ALA A 68 -0.92 8.88 12.44
N MET A 69 -1.29 7.95 13.32
CA MET A 69 -1.76 8.27 14.67
C MET A 69 -0.66 8.90 15.53
N MET A 70 0.56 8.37 15.49
CA MET A 70 1.69 8.95 16.22
C MET A 70 1.91 10.41 15.80
N TYR A 71 1.88 10.66 14.49
CA TYR A 71 2.01 12.00 13.95
C TYR A 71 0.87 12.93 14.42
N GLU A 72 -0.39 12.48 14.35
CA GLU A 72 -1.54 13.28 14.80
C GLU A 72 -1.46 13.64 16.29
N ILE A 73 -1.00 12.71 17.13
CA ILE A 73 -0.83 12.93 18.57
C ILE A 73 0.26 13.98 18.82
N GLN A 74 1.42 13.87 18.17
CA GLN A 74 2.51 14.83 18.31
C GLN A 74 2.10 16.24 17.90
N LYS A 75 1.37 16.36 16.78
CA LYS A 75 0.82 17.63 16.31
C LYS A 75 -0.12 18.25 17.36
N LYS A 76 -0.99 17.45 17.99
CA LYS A 76 -1.92 17.92 19.03
C LYS A 76 -1.20 18.33 20.32
N CYS A 77 -0.12 17.66 20.67
CA CYS A 77 0.67 17.97 21.87
C CYS A 77 1.62 19.17 21.70
N GLY A 78 1.64 19.81 20.53
CA GLY A 78 2.50 20.97 20.28
C GLY A 78 3.99 20.65 20.19
N ASP A 79 4.32 19.38 19.90
CA ASP A 79 5.69 18.90 19.86
C ASP A 79 6.44 19.54 18.68
N ARG A 80 7.51 20.28 18.99
CA ARG A 80 8.28 21.06 18.00
C ARG A 80 9.22 20.19 17.17
N ASP A 81 9.48 18.95 17.58
CA ASP A 81 10.34 17.98 16.88
C ASP A 81 9.62 17.16 15.79
N SER A 82 8.61 17.78 15.17
CA SER A 82 7.86 17.20 14.04
C SER A 82 8.77 16.72 12.90
N ASN A 83 9.96 17.33 12.71
CA ASN A 83 10.94 16.93 11.70
C ASN A 83 11.60 15.57 11.98
N GLU A 84 11.98 15.27 13.23
CA GLU A 84 12.57 13.96 13.57
C GLU A 84 11.53 12.83 13.42
N SER A 85 10.29 13.15 13.78
CA SER A 85 9.15 12.25 13.62
C SER A 85 8.83 11.99 12.15
N PHE A 86 9.07 12.97 11.29
CA PHE A 86 8.92 12.84 9.85
C PHE A 86 10.01 11.98 9.23
N GLN A 87 11.27 12.10 9.68
CA GLN A 87 12.35 11.20 9.25
C GLN A 87 12.04 9.73 9.58
N LYS A 88 11.36 9.48 10.71
CA LYS A 88 10.92 8.13 11.11
C LYS A 88 9.87 7.54 10.16
N ILE A 89 9.14 8.33 9.37
CA ILE A 89 8.23 7.79 8.35
C ILE A 89 8.99 6.96 7.31
N GLN A 90 10.25 7.26 7.02
CA GLN A 90 11.05 6.44 6.10
C GLN A 90 11.28 5.01 6.65
N LEU A 91 11.23 4.81 7.97
CA LEU A 91 11.30 3.49 8.60
C LEU A 91 10.06 2.64 8.31
N LEU A 92 8.93 3.25 7.91
CA LEU A 92 7.75 2.52 7.47
C LEU A 92 8.09 1.58 6.30
N ARG A 93 8.99 1.97 5.39
CA ARG A 93 9.46 1.10 4.30
C ARG A 93 10.08 -0.19 4.84
N TYR A 94 10.91 -0.08 5.88
CA TYR A 94 11.51 -1.25 6.53
C TYR A 94 10.43 -2.16 7.12
N HIS A 95 9.44 -1.59 7.81
CA HIS A 95 8.34 -2.38 8.39
C HIS A 95 7.49 -3.07 7.33
N LEU A 96 7.21 -2.42 6.19
CA LEU A 96 6.47 -3.03 5.07
C LEU A 96 7.26 -4.20 4.45
N HIS A 97 8.57 -4.05 4.23
CA HIS A 97 9.41 -5.12 3.73
C HIS A 97 9.51 -6.30 4.72
N TYR A 98 9.63 -5.98 6.02
CA TYR A 98 9.62 -6.99 7.07
C TYR A 98 8.30 -7.76 7.10
N ALA A 99 7.16 -7.06 7.02
CA ALA A 99 5.84 -7.68 6.94
C ALA A 99 5.73 -8.62 5.73
N ALA A 100 6.22 -8.20 4.56
CA ALA A 100 6.25 -9.04 3.36
C ALA A 100 7.11 -10.28 3.53
N LYS A 101 8.28 -10.16 4.17
CA LYS A 101 9.18 -11.30 4.42
C LYS A 101 8.53 -12.37 5.33
N LYS A 102 7.61 -11.97 6.20
CA LYS A 102 6.87 -12.89 7.10
C LYS A 102 5.74 -13.64 6.40
N VAL A 103 5.34 -13.25 5.19
CA VAL A 103 4.29 -13.94 4.42
C VAL A 103 4.92 -15.03 3.56
N GLN A 104 4.63 -16.30 3.88
CA GLN A 104 5.12 -17.45 3.12
C GLN A 104 4.16 -17.87 1.99
N SER A 105 2.86 -17.94 2.28
CA SER A 105 1.81 -18.44 1.37
C SER A 105 1.62 -17.59 0.10
N SER A 106 1.81 -16.28 0.23
CA SER A 106 1.45 -15.28 -0.78
C SER A 106 2.60 -14.29 -0.98
N LYS A 107 3.83 -14.83 -1.00
CA LYS A 107 5.08 -14.05 -0.94
C LYS A 107 5.19 -13.01 -2.07
N SER A 108 4.71 -13.33 -3.27
CA SER A 108 4.75 -12.38 -4.41
C SER A 108 3.81 -11.20 -4.17
N ASP A 109 2.54 -11.45 -3.87
CA ASP A 109 1.55 -10.42 -3.56
C ASP A 109 2.01 -9.52 -2.41
N ALA A 110 2.61 -10.12 -1.38
CA ALA A 110 3.14 -9.39 -0.23
C ALA A 110 4.32 -8.49 -0.61
N LYS A 111 5.22 -8.97 -1.48
CA LYS A 111 6.32 -8.17 -2.03
C LYS A 111 5.81 -7.04 -2.91
N ASN A 112 4.82 -7.31 -3.77
CA ASN A 112 4.22 -6.31 -4.65
C ASN A 112 3.56 -5.21 -3.81
N LEU A 113 2.77 -5.58 -2.80
CA LEU A 113 2.16 -4.63 -1.88
C LEU A 113 3.22 -3.79 -1.14
N ALA A 114 4.28 -4.42 -0.63
CA ALA A 114 5.37 -3.70 0.04
C ALA A 114 6.08 -2.71 -0.91
N ALA A 115 6.29 -3.09 -2.16
CA ALA A 115 6.92 -2.24 -3.16
C ALA A 115 6.03 -1.04 -3.52
N LEU A 116 4.73 -1.26 -3.73
CA LEU A 116 3.76 -0.21 -4.06
C LEU A 116 3.59 0.79 -2.90
N LEU A 117 3.36 0.31 -1.69
CA LEU A 117 3.26 1.16 -0.50
C LEU A 117 4.60 1.80 -0.17
N GLY A 118 5.72 1.10 -0.37
CA GLY A 118 7.06 1.65 -0.19
C GLY A 118 7.34 2.84 -1.12
N ALA A 119 6.91 2.77 -2.37
CA ALA A 119 7.01 3.88 -3.32
C ALA A 119 6.15 5.08 -2.89
N ALA A 120 4.97 4.84 -2.32
CA ALA A 120 4.15 5.91 -1.75
C ALA A 120 4.85 6.59 -0.56
N VAL A 121 5.47 5.81 0.34
CA VAL A 121 6.21 6.32 1.51
C VAL A 121 7.37 7.24 1.10
N GLU A 122 8.08 6.95 0.01
CA GLU A 122 9.15 7.81 -0.51
C GLU A 122 8.67 9.21 -0.90
N LYS A 123 7.37 9.37 -1.16
CA LYS A 123 6.75 10.64 -1.55
C LYS A 123 6.11 11.39 -0.40
N VAL A 124 6.06 10.80 0.79
CA VAL A 124 5.59 11.48 1.99
C VAL A 124 6.63 12.50 2.41
N LYS A 125 6.32 13.79 2.23
CA LYS A 125 7.16 14.95 2.60
C LYS A 125 6.50 15.88 3.62
N GLN A 126 5.18 15.80 3.74
CA GLN A 126 4.40 16.55 4.71
C GLN A 126 3.23 15.71 5.27
N PRO A 127 2.57 16.19 6.33
CA PRO A 127 1.48 15.48 7.01
C PRO A 127 0.32 15.05 6.12
N GLU A 128 -0.04 15.93 5.18
CA GLU A 128 -1.13 15.70 4.24
C GLU A 128 -0.82 14.51 3.34
N ASP A 129 0.46 14.30 2.98
CA ASP A 129 0.88 13.13 2.20
C ASP A 129 0.73 11.84 3.01
N LEU A 130 1.00 11.87 4.32
CA LEU A 130 0.79 10.71 5.19
C LEU A 130 -0.70 10.34 5.29
N LEU A 131 -1.58 11.32 5.32
CA LEU A 131 -3.02 11.10 5.24
C LEU A 131 -3.43 10.49 3.88
N ARG A 132 -2.86 10.96 2.76
CA ARG A 132 -3.08 10.33 1.45
C ARG A 132 -2.65 8.87 1.44
N LEU A 133 -1.47 8.56 2.00
CA LEU A 133 -1.00 7.17 2.13
C LEU A 133 -1.94 6.32 2.99
N LYS A 134 -2.42 6.87 4.12
CA LYS A 134 -3.41 6.20 4.97
C LYS A 134 -4.68 5.89 4.18
N TYR A 135 -5.27 6.86 3.51
CA TYR A 135 -6.47 6.66 2.71
C TYR A 135 -6.27 5.65 1.58
N LEU A 136 -5.12 5.68 0.88
CA LEU A 136 -4.80 4.70 -0.14
C LEU A 136 -4.79 3.28 0.47
N SER A 137 -4.15 3.12 1.62
CA SER A 137 -4.12 1.82 2.32
C SER A 137 -5.51 1.35 2.78
N GLU A 138 -6.38 2.26 3.19
CA GLU A 138 -7.76 1.96 3.56
C GLU A 138 -8.58 1.51 2.35
N ALA A 139 -8.44 2.19 1.21
CA ALA A 139 -9.10 1.80 -0.03
C ALA A 139 -8.67 0.39 -0.47
N ILE A 140 -7.37 0.08 -0.41
CA ILE A 140 -6.85 -1.27 -0.72
C ILE A 140 -7.50 -2.32 0.19
N VAL A 141 -7.54 -2.06 1.51
CA VAL A 141 -8.15 -2.99 2.49
C VAL A 141 -9.64 -3.19 2.20
N ALA A 142 -10.38 -2.11 1.96
CA ALA A 142 -11.81 -2.14 1.74
C ALA A 142 -12.18 -2.97 0.49
N TYR A 143 -11.54 -2.69 -0.64
CA TYR A 143 -11.79 -3.44 -1.88
C TYR A 143 -11.31 -4.88 -1.79
N HIS A 144 -10.16 -5.13 -1.17
CA HIS A 144 -9.69 -6.50 -0.98
C HIS A 144 -10.67 -7.33 -0.17
N LYS A 145 -11.21 -6.76 0.94
CA LYS A 145 -12.24 -7.42 1.74
C LYS A 145 -13.50 -7.66 0.93
N SER A 146 -13.95 -6.68 0.15
CA SER A 146 -15.12 -6.83 -0.73
C SER A 146 -14.94 -7.96 -1.75
N TYR A 147 -13.78 -8.07 -2.38
CA TYR A 147 -13.51 -9.17 -3.32
C TYR A 147 -13.51 -10.53 -2.63
N LYS A 148 -12.92 -10.64 -1.44
CA LYS A 148 -12.94 -11.89 -0.66
C LYS A 148 -14.35 -12.30 -0.24
N SER A 149 -15.14 -11.36 0.28
CA SER A 149 -16.52 -11.65 0.66
C SER A 149 -17.39 -12.06 -0.53
N ASN A 150 -17.14 -11.52 -1.73
CA ASN A 150 -17.86 -11.94 -2.93
C ASN A 150 -17.38 -13.31 -3.47
N GLU A 151 -16.12 -13.69 -3.24
CA GLU A 151 -15.61 -15.04 -3.53
C GLU A 151 -16.24 -16.07 -2.56
N ASP A 152 -16.41 -15.71 -1.29
CA ASP A 152 -16.95 -16.61 -0.25
C ASP A 152 -18.49 -16.76 -0.32
N ASN A 153 -19.21 -15.78 -0.88
CA ASN A 153 -20.68 -15.80 -1.04
C ASN A 153 -21.13 -16.24 -2.45
N GLY A 154 -20.19 -16.72 -3.28
CA GLY A 154 -20.43 -17.16 -4.66
C GLY A 154 -20.57 -18.67 -4.83
N GLU A 155 -21.01 -19.38 -3.79
CA GLU A 155 -21.56 -20.76 -3.87
C GLU A 155 -23.07 -20.73 -4.13
#